data_AF-A0A4W5QP13-F1
#
_entry.id   AF-A0A4W5QP13-F1
#
_cell.length_a   1.000
_cell.length_b   1.000
_cell.length_c   1.000
_cell.angle_alpha   90.00
_cell.angle_beta   90.00
_cell.angle_gamma   90.00
#
_symmetry.space_group_name_H-M   'P 1'
#
loop_
_entity.id
_entity.type
_entity.pdbx_description
1 polymer ?
#
loop_
_entity_poly.entity_id
_entity_poly.type
_entity_poly.pdbx_seq_one_letter_code
_entity_poly.pdbx_strand_id
1 'polypeptide(L)'
;MTDISATLIDFLRASVNGLTYPVLISNVLSVTDVIFTTACYPNSTCRCEDQYGWSCDQCLAFESCDNITDDSCGCIKAIPPHGPFCQPITNLTACPTPSPTPSMRQLLMTIQLTTVLLY
;
A
#
# COMPACT_ATOMS: atom_id res chain seq x y z
N MET A 1 -19.72 1.10 -21.76
CA MET A 1 -20.31 0.84 -20.43
C MET A 1 -19.55 1.71 -19.45
N THR A 2 -20.16 2.79 -18.96
CA THR A 2 -19.52 3.72 -18.02
C THR A 2 -19.37 3.04 -16.67
N ASP A 3 -18.15 2.98 -16.16
CA ASP A 3 -17.87 2.40 -14.85
C ASP A 3 -18.45 3.33 -13.76
N ILE A 4 -19.58 2.91 -13.16
CA ILE A 4 -20.35 3.71 -12.20
C ILE A 4 -19.46 4.15 -11.02
N SER A 5 -18.49 3.33 -10.63
CA SER A 5 -17.54 3.67 -9.56
C SER A 5 -16.59 4.80 -9.93
N ALA A 6 -16.08 4.83 -11.17
CA ALA A 6 -15.18 5.89 -11.60
C ALA A 6 -15.92 7.24 -11.60
N THR A 7 -17.16 7.26 -12.11
CA THR A 7 -18.00 8.46 -12.11
C THR A 7 -18.35 8.96 -10.71
N LEU A 8 -18.53 8.04 -9.74
CA LEU A 8 -18.80 8.40 -8.36
C LEU A 8 -17.55 8.96 -7.66
N ILE A 9 -16.39 8.35 -7.85
CA ILE A 9 -15.11 8.82 -7.30
C ILE A 9 -14.81 10.24 -7.80
N ASP A 10 -15.01 10.50 -9.09
CA ASP A 10 -14.81 11.82 -9.67
C ASP A 10 -15.80 12.86 -9.13
N PHE A 11 -17.06 12.49 -8.94
CA PHE A 11 -18.05 13.36 -8.31
C PHE A 11 -17.68 13.71 -6.86
N LEU A 12 -17.22 12.72 -6.08
CA LEU A 12 -16.75 12.94 -4.72
C LEU A 12 -15.53 13.87 -4.70
N ARG A 13 -14.57 13.66 -5.61
CA ARG A 13 -13.39 14.52 -5.74
C ARG A 13 -13.77 15.96 -6.06
N ALA A 14 -14.67 16.15 -7.04
CA ALA A 14 -15.17 17.48 -7.40
C ALA A 14 -15.91 18.16 -6.25
N SER A 15 -16.72 17.40 -5.51
CA SER A 15 -17.49 17.91 -4.36
C SER A 15 -16.57 18.41 -3.24
N VAL A 16 -15.55 17.61 -2.89
CA VAL A 16 -14.59 17.93 -1.83
C VAL A 16 -13.68 19.10 -2.23
N ASN A 17 -13.24 19.14 -3.50
CA ASN A 17 -12.41 20.23 -4.02
C ASN A 17 -13.18 21.55 -4.19
N GLY A 18 -14.51 21.49 -4.32
CA GLY A 18 -15.38 22.66 -4.39
C GLY A 18 -15.69 23.30 -3.03
N LEU A 19 -15.27 22.69 -1.92
CA LEU A 19 -15.45 23.24 -0.59
C LEU A 19 -14.45 24.38 -0.33
N THR A 20 -14.90 25.38 0.42
CA THR A 20 -14.00 26.41 0.97
C THR A 20 -13.47 25.94 2.32
N TYR A 21 -12.17 25.69 2.41
CA TYR A 21 -11.50 25.32 3.65
C TYR A 21 -11.05 26.56 4.45
N PRO A 22 -11.03 26.50 5.80
CA PRO A 22 -11.33 25.33 6.64
C PRO A 22 -12.84 25.05 6.79
N VAL A 23 -13.21 23.77 6.77
CA VAL A 23 -14.59 23.29 6.99
C VAL A 23 -14.76 22.90 8.46
N LEU A 24 -15.66 23.56 9.17
CA LEU A 24 -15.99 23.24 10.57
C LEU A 24 -16.87 21.99 10.63
N ILE A 25 -16.38 20.93 11.27
CA ILE A 25 -17.17 19.72 11.55
C ILE A 25 -17.78 19.79 12.96
N SER A 26 -17.12 20.50 13.87
CA SER A 26 -17.64 20.83 15.20
C SER A 26 -17.08 22.16 15.69
N ASN A 27 -17.48 22.59 16.90
CA ASN A 27 -16.98 23.82 17.53
C ASN A 27 -15.47 23.82 17.85
N VAL A 28 -14.81 22.66 17.80
CA VAL A 28 -13.38 22.51 18.12
C VAL A 28 -12.58 21.81 17.02
N LEU A 29 -13.25 21.35 15.95
CA LEU A 29 -12.60 20.60 14.87
C LEU A 29 -12.90 21.24 13.52
N SER A 30 -11.82 21.64 12.84
CA SER A 30 -11.85 22.10 11.47
C SER A 30 -10.98 21.19 10.59
N VAL A 31 -11.51 20.83 9.43
CA VAL A 31 -10.73 20.23 8.36
C VAL A 31 -10.11 21.36 7.57
N THR A 32 -8.80 21.37 7.43
CA THR A 32 -8.06 22.39 6.68
C THR A 32 -7.79 21.98 5.24
N ASP A 33 -7.74 20.68 4.99
CA ASP A 33 -7.48 20.11 3.67
C ASP A 33 -7.95 18.66 3.60
N VAL A 34 -8.24 18.18 2.40
CA VAL A 34 -8.58 16.78 2.12
C VAL A 34 -7.81 16.35 0.88
N ILE A 35 -6.97 15.33 1.04
CA ILE A 35 -6.15 14.79 -0.04
C ILE A 35 -6.60 13.36 -0.32
N PHE A 36 -6.90 13.08 -1.59
CA PHE A 36 -7.16 11.73 -2.05
C PHE A 36 -5.81 11.04 -2.27
N THR A 37 -5.64 9.84 -1.72
CA THR A 37 -4.40 9.06 -1.87
C THR A 37 -4.62 7.74 -2.60
N THR A 38 -5.86 7.23 -2.62
CA THR A 38 -6.17 5.91 -3.16
C THR A 38 -7.57 5.89 -3.78
N ALA A 39 -7.70 5.23 -4.93
CA ALA A 39 -8.96 4.94 -5.60
C ALA A 39 -9.08 3.44 -5.87
N CYS A 40 -10.20 2.83 -5.49
CA CYS A 40 -10.48 1.40 -5.71
C CYS A 40 -11.66 1.21 -6.66
N TYR A 41 -11.52 0.23 -7.56
CA TYR A 41 -12.48 -0.04 -8.63
C TYR A 41 -13.13 -1.43 -8.46
N PRO A 42 -14.32 -1.67 -9.05
CA PRO A 42 -15.06 -2.93 -8.95
C PRO A 42 -14.31 -4.18 -9.43
N ASN A 43 -13.29 -4.00 -10.27
CA ASN A 43 -12.39 -5.07 -10.70
C ASN A 43 -11.38 -5.48 -9.61
N SER A 44 -11.58 -5.05 -8.35
CA SER A 44 -10.69 -5.27 -7.22
C SER A 44 -9.30 -4.67 -7.38
N THR A 45 -9.13 -3.71 -8.31
CA THR A 45 -7.88 -2.96 -8.43
C THR A 45 -7.97 -1.68 -7.61
N CYS A 46 -6.97 -1.43 -6.79
CA CYS A 46 -6.77 -0.14 -6.11
C CYS A 46 -5.52 0.54 -6.63
N ARG A 47 -5.61 1.83 -6.93
CA ARG A 47 -4.50 2.65 -7.44
C ARG A 47 -4.24 3.84 -6.52
N CYS A 48 -2.98 4.23 -6.44
CA CYS A 48 -2.56 5.45 -5.77
C CYS A 48 -2.74 6.67 -6.68
N GLU A 49 -3.00 7.81 -6.06
CA GLU A 49 -2.88 9.11 -6.72
C GLU A 49 -1.39 9.47 -6.91
N ASP A 50 -1.11 10.45 -7.77
CA ASP A 50 0.27 10.88 -8.04
C ASP A 50 0.99 11.30 -6.74
N GLN A 51 2.28 10.94 -6.63
CA GLN A 51 3.13 11.14 -5.44
C GLN A 51 2.79 10.22 -4.24
N TYR A 52 1.82 9.34 -4.38
CA TYR A 52 1.49 8.30 -3.40
C TYR A 52 1.82 6.92 -3.95
N GLY A 53 2.18 6.00 -3.07
CA GLY A 53 2.48 4.62 -3.42
C GLY A 53 2.05 3.65 -2.33
N TRP A 54 1.88 2.40 -2.70
CA TRP A 54 1.78 1.30 -1.75
C TRP A 54 3.19 0.91 -1.28
N SER A 55 3.32 0.56 0.01
CA SER A 55 4.56 0.00 0.54
C SER A 55 4.89 -1.34 -0.10
N CYS A 56 6.16 -1.72 -0.13
CA CYS A 56 6.58 -3.00 -0.72
C CYS A 56 5.82 -4.19 -0.15
N ASP A 57 5.65 -4.24 1.18
CA ASP A 57 4.92 -5.33 1.86
C ASP A 57 3.49 -5.45 1.35
N GLN A 58 2.82 -4.32 1.08
CA GLN A 58 1.48 -4.31 0.51
C GLN A 58 1.46 -4.73 -0.96
N CYS A 59 2.46 -4.29 -1.74
CA CYS A 59 2.61 -4.70 -3.13
C CYS A 59 2.77 -6.22 -3.26
N LEU A 60 3.53 -6.82 -2.34
CA LEU A 60 3.72 -8.28 -2.28
C LEU A 60 2.49 -9.00 -1.74
N ALA A 61 1.86 -8.48 -0.68
CA ALA A 61 0.71 -9.11 -0.04
C ALA A 61 -0.56 -9.10 -0.91
N PHE A 62 -0.78 -8.02 -1.67
CA PHE A 62 -2.00 -7.82 -2.47
C PHE A 62 -1.79 -7.97 -3.98
N GLU A 63 -0.59 -8.37 -4.40
CA GLU A 63 -0.13 -8.48 -5.78
C GLU A 63 -0.20 -7.13 -6.53
N SER A 64 0.95 -6.61 -6.96
CA SER A 64 0.96 -5.40 -7.77
C SER A 64 0.31 -5.62 -9.14
N CYS A 65 -0.38 -4.61 -9.66
CA CYS A 65 -0.86 -4.62 -11.07
C CYS A 65 0.06 -3.88 -12.03
N ASP A 66 1.08 -3.20 -11.51
CA ASP A 66 2.18 -2.58 -12.23
C ASP A 66 3.53 -3.14 -11.77
N ASN A 67 4.60 -2.71 -12.43
CA ASN A 67 5.95 -3.05 -12.01
C ASN A 67 6.26 -2.36 -10.68
N ILE A 68 6.81 -3.12 -9.75
CA ILE A 68 7.36 -2.56 -8.52
C ILE A 68 8.60 -1.73 -8.92
N THR A 69 8.52 -0.43 -8.69
CA THR A 69 9.56 0.55 -9.03
C THR A 69 10.02 1.21 -7.73
N ASP A 70 11.33 1.27 -7.50
CA ASP A 70 11.90 1.75 -6.23
C ASP A 70 11.26 1.07 -4.99
N ASP A 71 10.97 -0.23 -5.13
CA ASP A 71 10.34 -1.07 -4.09
C ASP A 71 8.96 -0.57 -3.60
N SER A 72 8.28 0.19 -4.44
CA SER A 72 6.88 0.59 -4.26
C SER A 72 6.08 0.21 -5.50
N CYS A 73 4.76 0.19 -5.38
CA CYS A 73 3.87 0.01 -6.53
C CYS A 73 2.77 1.06 -6.52
N GLY A 74 2.34 1.47 -7.71
CA GLY A 74 1.24 2.41 -7.87
C GLY A 74 -0.11 1.73 -7.76
N CYS A 75 -0.18 0.40 -7.87
CA CYS A 75 -1.44 -0.30 -7.78
C CYS A 75 -1.36 -1.75 -7.28
N ILE A 76 -2.45 -2.21 -6.66
CA ILE A 76 -2.63 -3.57 -6.14
C ILE A 76 -3.91 -4.20 -6.68
N LYS A 77 -3.95 -5.54 -6.74
CA LYS A 77 -5.10 -6.34 -7.19
C LYS A 77 -5.99 -6.84 -6.05
N ALA A 78 -6.13 -6.04 -5.00
CA ALA A 78 -7.08 -6.29 -3.93
C ALA A 78 -7.69 -4.98 -3.42
N ILE A 79 -8.82 -5.11 -2.72
CA ILE A 79 -9.38 -4.04 -1.88
C ILE A 79 -8.92 -4.33 -0.44
N PRO A 80 -7.99 -3.56 0.13
CA PRO A 80 -7.52 -3.81 1.47
C PRO A 80 -8.66 -3.70 2.50
N PRO A 81 -8.63 -4.51 3.58
CA PRO A 81 -9.51 -4.27 4.74
C PRO A 81 -9.22 -2.89 5.32
N HIS A 82 -10.14 -2.29 6.09
CA HIS A 82 -10.02 -0.90 6.56
C HIS A 82 -8.61 -0.52 7.08
N GLY A 83 -8.03 0.57 6.54
CA GLY A 83 -6.85 1.22 7.13
C GLY A 83 -5.59 1.34 6.24
N PRO A 84 -5.21 0.37 5.40
CA PRO A 84 -4.10 0.50 4.49
C PRO A 84 -4.52 1.35 3.29
N PHE A 85 -3.91 2.53 3.18
CA PHE A 85 -4.04 3.44 2.04
C PHE A 85 -2.64 3.76 1.50
N CYS A 86 -2.58 4.31 0.30
CA CYS A 86 -1.33 4.79 -0.25
C CYS A 86 -0.75 5.90 0.63
N GLN A 87 0.57 5.85 0.83
CA GLN A 87 1.33 6.81 1.61
C GLN A 87 2.18 7.68 0.68
N PRO A 88 2.61 8.87 1.10
CA PRO A 88 3.55 9.67 0.32
C PRO A 88 4.79 8.85 -0.03
N ILE A 89 5.21 8.86 -1.29
CA ILE A 89 6.37 8.06 -1.75
C ILE A 89 7.63 8.41 -0.96
N THR A 90 7.77 9.66 -0.54
CA THR A 90 8.87 10.14 0.32
C THR A 90 8.97 9.44 1.67
N ASN A 91 7.88 8.81 2.13
CA ASN A 91 7.78 8.15 3.41
C ASN A 91 7.82 6.61 3.29
N LEU A 92 7.83 6.08 2.06
CA LEU A 92 7.89 4.65 1.84
C LEU A 92 9.31 4.14 2.12
N THR A 93 9.39 3.03 2.84
CA THR A 93 10.66 2.34 3.07
C THR A 93 10.84 1.31 1.96
N ALA A 94 12.04 1.26 1.39
CA ALA A 94 12.40 0.27 0.39
C ALA A 94 12.25 -1.15 0.95
N CYS A 95 11.98 -2.12 0.09
CA CYS A 95 11.84 -3.51 0.48
C CYS A 95 13.15 -4.00 1.12
N PRO A 96 13.09 -4.84 2.16
CA PRO A 96 14.28 -5.57 2.57
C PRO A 96 14.76 -6.41 1.37
N THR A 97 15.93 -6.08 0.84
CA THR A 97 16.54 -6.89 -0.22
C THR A 97 16.72 -8.30 0.33
N PRO A 98 16.31 -9.38 -0.39
CA PRO A 98 16.68 -10.71 0.03
C PRO A 98 18.21 -10.76 0.12
N SER A 99 18.74 -11.00 1.32
CA SER A 99 20.17 -11.30 1.50
C SER A 99 20.54 -12.39 0.51
N PRO A 100 21.68 -12.29 -0.22
CA PRO A 100 22.00 -13.22 -1.29
C PRO A 100 21.94 -14.65 -0.75
N THR A 101 20.93 -15.40 -1.21
CA THR A 101 20.79 -16.82 -0.89
C THR A 101 22.07 -17.51 -1.33
N PRO A 102 22.80 -18.21 -0.45
CA PRO A 102 23.97 -18.97 -0.88
C PRO A 102 23.50 -20.02 -1.89
N SER A 103 23.98 -19.86 -3.13
CA SER A 103 23.85 -20.83 -4.20
C SER A 103 24.18 -22.24 -3.69
N MET A 104 23.29 -23.17 -4.02
CA MET A 104 23.37 -24.61 -3.73
C MET A 104 24.77 -25.17 -4.06
N ARG A 105 25.65 -25.27 -3.07
CA ARG A 105 26.78 -26.20 -3.07
C ARG A 105 26.46 -27.33 -2.11
N GLN A 106 26.42 -28.53 -2.67
CA GLN A 106 26.28 -29.86 -2.07
C GLN A 106 26.07 -29.90 -0.55
N LEU A 107 24.89 -30.38 -0.18
CA LEU A 107 24.45 -30.69 1.18
C LEU A 107 25.41 -31.71 1.84
N LEU A 108 26.36 -31.24 2.65
CA LEU A 108 26.88 -32.04 3.77
C LEU A 108 26.18 -31.53 5.04
N MET A 109 25.12 -32.22 5.46
CA MET A 109 24.52 -32.02 6.77
C MET A 109 25.42 -32.68 7.83
N THR A 110 26.17 -31.89 8.58
CA THR A 110 26.78 -32.33 9.85
C THR A 110 25.75 -32.18 10.95
N ILE A 111 25.24 -33.30 11.45
CA ILE A 111 24.33 -33.34 12.60
C ILE A 111 25.16 -33.06 13.87
N GLN A 112 24.90 -31.96 14.56
CA GLN A 112 25.42 -31.70 15.91
C GLN A 112 24.30 -31.98 16.92
N LEU A 113 24.34 -33.16 17.56
CA LEU A 113 23.50 -33.44 18.73
C LEU A 113 24.02 -32.63 19.92
N THR A 114 23.23 -31.67 20.41
CA THR A 114 23.45 -31.08 21.73
C THR A 114 22.36 -31.56 22.68
N THR A 115 22.74 -32.44 23.61
CA THR A 115 21.92 -32.89 24.73
C THR A 115 21.79 -31.76 25.74
N VAL A 116 20.57 -31.27 25.98
CA VAL A 116 20.26 -30.39 27.11
C VAL A 116 20.09 -31.29 28.34
N LEU A 117 21.07 -31.29 29.24
CA LEU A 117 20.87 -31.83 30.59
C LEU A 117 20.06 -30.78 31.36
N LEU A 118 18.78 -31.09 31.56
CA LEU A 118 17.97 -30.50 32.63
C LEU A 118 18.54 -31.01 33.97
N TYR A 119 18.85 -30.10 34.87
CA TYR A 119 18.82 -30.37 36.31
C TYR A 119 17.45 -29.94 36.82
#